data_AF-A0A521UPI5-F1
#
_entry.id   AF-A0A521UPI5-F1
#
_cell.length_a   1.000
_cell.length_b   1.000
_cell.length_c   1.000
_cell.angle_alpha   90.00
_cell.angle_beta   90.00
_cell.angle_gamma   90.00
#
_symmetry.space_group_name_H-M   'P 1'
#
loop_
_entity.id
_entity.type
_entity.pdbx_description
1 polymer ?
#
loop_
_entity_poly.entity_id
_entity_poly.type
_entity_poly.pdbx_seq_one_letter_code
_entity_poly.pdbx_strand_id
1 'polypeptide(L)'
;MRRSADLILVFALTAVSMRVLLQDTIDPLIRLIVGLALVLVLPGYGVIAAVLPAGLTAWEMLLFSLGTSAAVAALGGIALNWTLGGLEQGAWVAYLGSIGLIGSVIGIMRRWRTGIGPNLSLHSPIGTWQGLLFVVAGLIAATAIAVASNGATRPLGPGFTQLWMVPADAAGPDAVQLGIYNLESVEMTYQIDLKQDGQTLRQWTSISLASGERWEIVVAVPRPMTDDGRLVASLLRLDQPETEYRQVVIWRSNKSAE
;
A
#
# COMPACT_ATOMS: atom_id res chain seq x y z
N MET A 1 20.20 -8.86 35.18
CA MET A 1 18.93 -8.42 34.55
C MET A 1 18.84 -6.92 34.27
N ARG A 2 19.25 -6.01 35.18
CA ARG A 2 19.16 -4.54 34.95
C ARG A 2 19.85 -4.00 33.67
N ARG A 3 20.89 -4.68 33.15
CA ARG A 3 21.67 -4.23 31.97
C ARG A 3 21.04 -4.55 30.60
N SER A 4 19.96 -5.34 30.57
CA SER A 4 19.25 -5.70 29.32
C SER A 4 17.76 -5.33 29.36
N ALA A 5 17.33 -4.56 30.37
CA ALA A 5 15.92 -4.23 30.57
C ALA A 5 15.35 -3.42 29.39
N ASP A 6 16.16 -2.56 28.79
CA ASP A 6 15.88 -1.83 27.56
C ASP A 6 15.62 -2.78 26.37
N LEU A 7 16.43 -3.82 26.17
CA LEU A 7 16.21 -4.77 25.08
C LEU A 7 15.02 -5.71 25.31
N ILE A 8 14.75 -6.05 26.57
CA ILE A 8 13.54 -6.79 26.95
C ILE A 8 12.31 -5.92 26.68
N LEU A 9 12.38 -4.63 27.01
CA LEU A 9 11.33 -3.67 26.70
C LEU A 9 11.12 -3.53 25.19
N VAL A 10 12.20 -3.38 24.41
CA VAL A 10 12.12 -3.30 22.94
C VAL A 10 11.50 -4.58 22.37
N PHE A 11 11.94 -5.76 22.82
CA PHE A 11 11.35 -7.04 22.42
C PHE A 11 9.85 -7.10 22.73
N ALA A 12 9.45 -6.76 23.96
CA ALA A 12 8.06 -6.76 24.38
C ALA A 12 7.22 -5.75 23.56
N LEU A 13 7.73 -4.53 23.37
CA LEU A 13 7.08 -3.50 22.57
C LEU A 13 6.95 -3.93 21.11
N THR A 14 7.96 -4.57 20.52
CA THR A 14 7.88 -5.10 19.15
C THR A 14 6.80 -6.17 19.05
N ALA A 15 6.76 -7.13 19.99
CA ALA A 15 5.74 -8.18 20.01
C ALA A 15 4.32 -7.62 20.18
N VAL A 16 4.13 -6.67 21.10
CA VAL A 16 2.85 -5.97 21.29
C VAL A 16 2.48 -5.18 20.04
N SER A 17 3.44 -4.48 19.44
CA SER A 17 3.21 -3.70 18.21
C SER A 17 2.73 -4.58 17.07
N MET A 18 3.37 -5.74 16.87
CA MET A 18 2.92 -6.72 15.87
C MET A 18 1.49 -7.18 16.13
N ARG A 19 1.14 -7.45 17.39
CA ARG A 19 -0.21 -7.91 17.73
C ARG A 19 -1.27 -6.83 17.50
N VAL A 20 -0.99 -5.59 17.92
CA VAL A 20 -1.89 -4.44 17.74
C VAL A 20 -2.12 -4.13 16.27
N LEU A 21 -1.06 -4.13 15.46
CA LEU A 21 -1.16 -3.78 14.04
C LEU A 21 -1.94 -4.82 13.22
N LEU A 22 -1.99 -6.08 13.64
CA LEU A 22 -2.76 -7.13 12.97
C LEU A 22 -4.25 -7.16 13.36
N GLN A 23 -4.72 -6.21 14.17
CA GLN A 23 -6.10 -6.14 14.63
C GLN A 23 -6.78 -4.87 14.08
N ASP A 24 -7.76 -5.07 13.19
CA ASP A 24 -8.48 -3.95 12.57
C ASP A 24 -9.48 -3.24 13.49
N THR A 25 -9.77 -3.83 14.65
CA THR A 25 -10.70 -3.28 15.65
C THR A 25 -10.07 -2.21 16.55
N ILE A 26 -8.75 -2.06 16.53
CA ILE A 26 -8.03 -1.07 17.35
C ILE A 26 -8.10 0.32 16.72
N ASP A 27 -8.22 1.33 17.56
CA ASP A 27 -8.27 2.74 17.16
C ASP A 27 -7.14 3.11 16.16
N PRO A 28 -7.47 3.79 15.04
CA PRO A 28 -6.49 4.17 14.02
C PRO A 28 -5.33 5.03 14.54
N LEU A 29 -5.57 5.91 15.52
CA LEU A 29 -4.53 6.74 16.12
C LEU A 29 -3.53 5.90 16.91
N ILE A 30 -4.02 4.90 17.64
CA ILE A 30 -3.16 3.95 18.37
C ILE A 30 -2.33 3.13 17.37
N ARG A 31 -2.97 2.61 16.30
CA ARG A 31 -2.28 1.89 15.23
C ARG A 31 -1.19 2.76 14.57
N LEU A 32 -1.46 4.05 14.34
CA LEU A 32 -0.49 4.99 13.78
C LEU A 32 0.73 5.18 14.70
N ILE A 33 0.51 5.44 15.99
CA ILE A 33 1.60 5.66 16.96
C ILE A 33 2.47 4.40 17.10
N VAL A 34 1.82 3.24 17.22
CA VAL A 34 2.50 1.94 17.34
C VAL A 34 3.24 1.58 16.05
N GLY A 35 2.62 1.83 14.89
CA GLY A 35 3.24 1.64 13.59
C GLY A 35 4.47 2.52 13.40
N LEU A 36 4.39 3.80 13.77
CA LEU A 36 5.52 4.73 13.74
C LEU A 36 6.67 4.25 14.63
N ALA A 37 6.38 3.80 15.85
CA ALA A 37 7.41 3.26 16.74
C ALA A 37 8.09 2.00 16.13
N LEU A 38 7.29 1.09 15.56
CA LEU A 38 7.78 -0.13 14.93
C LEU A 38 8.60 0.14 13.66
N VAL A 39 8.26 1.17 12.89
CA VAL A 39 9.00 1.52 11.66
C VAL A 39 10.24 2.33 11.96
N LEU A 40 10.18 3.30 12.88
CA LEU A 40 11.24 4.29 13.05
C LEU A 40 12.28 3.93 14.11
N VAL A 41 11.93 3.15 15.13
CA VAL A 41 12.80 3.02 16.32
C VAL A 41 13.12 1.57 16.66
N LEU A 42 12.10 0.72 16.82
CA LEU A 42 12.26 -0.60 17.42
C LEU A 42 13.24 -1.54 16.67
N PRO A 43 13.13 -1.75 15.34
CA PRO A 43 14.04 -2.64 14.61
C PRO A 43 15.47 -2.11 14.60
N GLY A 44 15.66 -0.81 14.37
CA GLY A 44 16.99 -0.20 14.39
C GLY A 44 17.66 -0.29 15.75
N TYR A 45 16.93 -0.10 16.85
CA TYR A 45 17.49 -0.25 18.19
C TYR A 45 17.98 -1.68 18.45
N GLY A 46 17.17 -2.68 18.09
CA GLY A 46 17.53 -4.10 18.21
C GLY A 46 18.79 -4.43 17.40
N VAL A 47 18.85 -3.99 16.14
CA VAL A 47 20.01 -4.23 15.25
C VAL A 47 21.27 -3.55 15.78
N ILE A 48 21.20 -2.28 16.17
CA ILE A 48 22.36 -1.56 16.72
C ILE A 48 22.88 -2.24 17.99
N ALA A 49 21.97 -2.64 18.88
CA ALA A 49 22.35 -3.35 20.10
C ALA A 49 22.91 -4.76 19.84
N ALA A 50 22.62 -5.37 18.70
CA ALA A 50 23.20 -6.63 18.24
C ALA A 50 24.58 -6.45 17.59
N VAL A 51 24.77 -5.40 16.78
CA VAL A 51 25.95 -5.23 15.90
C VAL A 51 27.03 -4.34 16.52
N LEU A 52 26.70 -3.13 17.00
CA LEU A 52 27.71 -2.14 17.40
C LEU A 52 28.25 -2.37 18.82
N PRO A 53 29.57 -2.23 19.09
CA PRO A 53 30.13 -2.40 20.42
C PRO A 53 29.52 -1.42 21.43
N ALA A 54 29.54 -1.82 22.71
CA ALA A 54 29.01 -0.99 23.78
C ALA A 54 29.89 0.25 24.03
N GLY A 55 29.30 1.33 24.51
CA GLY A 55 29.98 2.61 24.73
C GLY A 55 29.34 3.81 24.02
N LEU A 56 28.35 3.57 23.17
CA LEU A 56 27.55 4.64 22.58
C LEU A 56 26.81 5.42 23.68
N THR A 57 26.86 6.75 23.54
CA THR A 57 26.03 7.69 24.30
C THR A 57 24.55 7.51 23.95
N ALA A 58 23.65 8.05 24.77
CA ALA A 58 22.21 8.00 24.49
C ALA A 58 21.85 8.64 23.13
N TRP A 59 22.53 9.73 22.75
CA TRP A 59 22.30 10.42 21.48
C TRP A 59 22.79 9.63 20.29
N GLU A 60 24.00 9.07 20.36
CA GLU A 60 24.52 8.21 19.30
C GLU A 60 23.62 6.99 19.11
N MET A 61 23.18 6.38 20.20
CA MET A 61 22.27 5.23 20.16
C MET A 61 20.96 5.56 19.45
N LEU A 62 20.38 6.74 19.74
CA LEU A 62 19.15 7.20 19.10
C LEU A 62 19.36 7.51 17.61
N LEU A 63 20.47 8.15 17.25
CA LEU A 63 20.76 8.49 15.85
C LEU A 63 21.02 7.24 15.01
N PHE A 64 21.85 6.33 15.53
CA PHE A 64 22.13 5.07 14.86
C PHE A 64 20.88 4.19 14.79
N SER A 65 20.00 4.19 15.80
CA SER A 65 18.76 3.41 15.73
C SER A 65 17.81 3.98 14.68
N LEU A 66 17.61 5.30 14.62
CA LEU A 66 16.77 5.94 13.60
C LEU A 66 17.31 5.69 12.19
N GLY A 67 18.61 5.89 11.97
CA GLY A 67 19.24 5.64 10.68
C GLY A 67 19.16 4.17 10.26
N THR A 68 19.39 3.26 11.21
CA THR A 68 19.29 1.81 10.94
C THR A 68 17.86 1.38 10.66
N SER A 69 16.88 1.90 11.37
CA SER A 69 15.46 1.65 11.10
C SER A 69 15.06 2.14 9.70
N ALA A 70 15.48 3.34 9.30
CA ALA A 70 15.22 3.86 7.96
C ALA A 70 15.87 2.99 6.87
N ALA A 71 17.11 2.55 7.08
CA ALA A 71 17.81 1.64 6.18
C ALA A 71 17.11 0.28 6.07
N VAL A 72 16.71 -0.31 7.21
CA VAL A 72 15.94 -1.55 7.27
C VAL A 72 14.61 -1.41 6.55
N ALA A 73 13.88 -0.30 6.75
CA ALA A 73 12.62 -0.05 6.08
C ALA A 73 12.79 0.07 4.55
N ALA A 74 13.81 0.79 4.09
CA ALA A 74 14.11 0.92 2.66
C ALA A 74 14.46 -0.44 2.02
N LEU A 75 15.30 -1.24 2.68
CA LEU A 75 15.61 -2.61 2.24
C LEU A 75 14.39 -3.53 2.28
N GLY A 76 13.53 -3.35 3.29
CA GLY A 76 12.26 -4.06 3.43
C GLY A 76 11.34 -3.81 2.25
N GLY A 77 11.25 -2.57 1.75
CA GLY A 77 10.44 -2.26 0.57
C GLY A 77 10.90 -3.04 -0.66
N ILE A 78 12.21 -3.11 -0.90
CA ILE A 78 12.79 -3.88 -2.02
C ILE A 78 12.56 -5.38 -1.81
N ALA A 79 12.85 -5.89 -0.61
CA ALA A 79 12.72 -7.30 -0.28
C ALA A 79 11.27 -7.78 -0.40
N LEU A 80 10.33 -7.03 0.17
CA LEU A 80 8.90 -7.36 0.15
C LEU A 80 8.29 -7.27 -1.24
N ASN A 81 8.75 -6.31 -2.06
CA ASN A 81 8.33 -6.19 -3.45
C ASN A 81 8.67 -7.44 -4.29
N TRP A 82 9.69 -8.20 -3.92
CA TRP A 82 10.03 -9.48 -4.57
C TRP A 82 9.34 -10.70 -3.95
N THR A 83 8.61 -10.54 -2.84
CA THR A 83 7.92 -11.64 -2.16
C THR A 83 6.45 -11.75 -2.57
N LEU A 84 5.89 -12.96 -2.51
CA LEU A 84 4.49 -13.27 -2.83
C LEU A 84 3.47 -12.52 -1.96
N GLY A 85 3.85 -12.03 -0.78
CA GLY A 85 2.99 -11.23 0.11
C GLY A 85 2.93 -9.74 -0.25
N GLY A 86 3.72 -9.28 -1.22
CA GLY A 86 3.73 -7.91 -1.68
C GLY A 86 4.02 -6.88 -0.59
N LEU A 87 3.55 -5.65 -0.81
CA LEU A 87 3.69 -4.51 0.11
C LEU A 87 2.52 -4.41 1.11
N GLU A 88 1.85 -5.53 1.39
CA GLU A 88 0.71 -5.56 2.31
C GLU A 88 1.13 -5.30 3.76
N GLN A 89 0.19 -4.79 4.55
CA GLN A 89 0.43 -4.44 5.96
C GLN A 89 0.96 -5.64 6.77
N GLY A 90 0.42 -6.85 6.55
CA GLY A 90 0.85 -8.06 7.25
C GLY A 90 2.32 -8.40 6.96
N ALA A 91 2.75 -8.25 5.71
CA ALA A 91 4.13 -8.51 5.29
C ALA A 91 5.12 -7.53 5.95
N TRP A 92 4.76 -6.24 6.02
CA TRP A 92 5.55 -5.21 6.71
C TRP A 92 5.69 -5.48 8.20
N VAL A 93 4.59 -5.83 8.88
CA VAL A 93 4.59 -6.14 10.31
C VAL A 93 5.46 -7.37 10.59
N ALA A 94 5.36 -8.41 9.77
CA ALA A 94 6.19 -9.61 9.89
C ALA A 94 7.68 -9.29 9.66
N TYR A 95 8.01 -8.54 8.61
CA TYR A 95 9.38 -8.16 8.29
C TYR A 95 10.03 -7.32 9.39
N LEU A 96 9.47 -6.15 9.71
CA LEU A 96 10.03 -5.24 10.72
C LEU A 96 10.01 -5.85 12.12
N GLY A 97 8.93 -6.58 12.43
CA GLY A 97 8.78 -7.32 13.67
C GLY A 97 9.87 -8.38 13.84
N SER A 98 10.11 -9.21 12.82
CA SER A 98 11.15 -10.24 12.87
C SER A 98 12.54 -9.64 13.07
N ILE A 99 12.88 -8.56 12.36
CA ILE A 99 14.18 -7.87 12.52
C ILE A 99 14.32 -7.30 13.94
N GLY A 100 13.28 -6.64 14.47
CA GLY A 100 13.31 -6.10 15.82
C GLY A 100 13.43 -7.17 16.90
N LEU A 101 12.69 -8.27 16.78
CA LEU A 101 12.75 -9.39 17.72
C LEU A 101 14.12 -10.10 17.67
N ILE A 102 14.59 -10.46 16.47
CA ILE A 102 15.89 -11.13 16.27
C ILE A 102 17.02 -10.23 16.77
N GLY A 103 17.02 -8.95 16.38
CA GLY A 103 18.00 -7.97 16.84
C GLY A 103 18.02 -7.84 18.37
N SER A 104 16.84 -7.76 18.99
CA SER A 104 16.73 -7.69 20.46
C SER A 104 17.28 -8.94 21.15
N VAL A 105 16.96 -10.14 20.63
CA VAL A 105 17.46 -11.41 21.18
C VAL A 105 18.99 -11.49 21.06
N ILE A 106 19.55 -11.20 19.88
CA ILE A 106 21.00 -11.20 19.67
C ILE A 106 21.69 -10.16 20.56
N GLY A 107 21.11 -8.97 20.68
CA GLY A 107 21.60 -7.92 21.57
C GLY A 107 21.62 -8.36 23.04
N ILE A 108 20.57 -9.03 23.51
CA ILE A 108 20.50 -9.58 24.87
C ILE A 108 21.61 -10.61 25.09
N MET A 109 21.74 -11.57 24.17
CA MET A 109 22.77 -12.62 24.25
C MET A 109 24.17 -12.01 24.28
N ARG A 110 24.43 -10.99 23.46
CA ARG A 110 25.73 -10.31 23.41
C ARG A 110 26.01 -9.55 24.71
N ARG A 111 25.02 -8.87 25.28
CA ARG A 111 25.17 -8.16 26.56
C ARG A 111 25.34 -9.09 27.75
N TRP A 112 24.80 -10.31 27.68
CA TRP A 112 25.07 -11.34 28.70
C TRP A 112 26.52 -11.83 28.64
N ARG A 113 27.10 -11.96 27.43
CA ARG A 113 28.50 -12.38 27.26
C ARG A 113 29.52 -11.31 27.64
N THR A 114 29.25 -10.05 27.25
CA THR A 114 30.19 -8.93 27.43
C THR A 114 29.97 -8.18 28.75
N GLY A 115 28.75 -8.21 29.29
CA GLY A 115 28.37 -7.44 30.47
C GLY A 115 28.25 -5.94 30.23
N ILE A 116 28.47 -5.42 29.02
CA ILE A 116 28.52 -3.98 28.74
C ILE A 116 27.18 -3.53 28.12
N GLY A 117 26.55 -2.53 28.75
CA GLY A 117 25.31 -1.89 28.27
C GLY A 117 25.57 -0.50 27.65
N PRO A 118 24.53 0.19 27.14
CA PRO A 118 24.67 1.53 26.61
C PRO A 118 25.08 2.51 27.70
N ASN A 119 25.88 3.52 27.34
CA ASN A 119 26.21 4.59 28.26
C ASN A 119 25.14 5.68 28.14
N LEU A 120 24.34 5.87 29.20
CA LEU A 120 23.26 6.87 29.21
C LEU A 120 23.75 8.30 29.43
N SER A 121 25.06 8.55 29.25
CA SER A 121 25.60 9.90 29.31
C SER A 121 25.03 10.75 28.16
N LEU A 122 24.39 11.86 28.53
CA LEU A 122 23.83 12.85 27.59
C LEU A 122 24.86 13.89 27.13
N HIS A 123 26.07 13.87 27.68
CA HIS A 123 27.13 14.83 27.37
C HIS A 123 27.90 14.38 26.14
N SER A 124 27.57 14.96 24.99
CA SER A 124 28.42 14.94 23.81
C SER A 124 28.46 16.35 23.22
N PRO A 125 29.61 17.05 23.23
CA PRO A 125 29.71 18.34 22.58
C PRO A 125 29.59 18.13 21.07
N ILE A 126 28.53 18.66 20.48
CA ILE A 126 28.34 18.63 19.03
C ILE A 126 29.40 19.55 18.42
N GLY A 127 30.42 18.95 17.79
CA GLY A 127 31.40 19.72 17.03
C GLY A 127 30.79 20.28 15.74
N THR A 128 31.45 21.26 15.15
CA THR A 128 31.00 21.94 13.92
C THR A 128 30.83 20.98 12.75
N TRP A 129 31.70 19.97 12.64
CA TRP A 129 31.61 18.93 11.61
C TRP A 129 30.37 18.04 11.77
N GLN A 130 30.04 17.67 13.00
CA GLN A 130 28.80 16.92 13.30
C GLN A 130 27.58 17.76 12.95
N GLY A 131 27.59 19.06 13.26
CA GLY A 131 26.54 20.00 12.86
C GLY A 131 26.33 20.04 11.35
N LEU A 132 27.42 20.11 10.57
CA LEU A 132 27.36 20.06 9.11
C LEU A 132 26.75 18.74 8.60
N LEU A 133 27.19 17.59 9.15
CA LEU A 133 26.65 16.28 8.81
C LEU A 133 25.15 16.18 9.11
N PHE A 134 24.68 16.77 10.20
CA PHE A 134 23.25 16.84 10.54
C PHE A 134 22.45 17.64 9.52
N VAL A 135 22.96 18.78 9.07
CA VAL A 135 22.32 19.58 8.03
C VAL A 135 22.22 18.79 6.73
N VAL A 136 23.31 18.12 6.32
CA VAL A 136 23.32 17.28 5.12
C VAL A 136 22.33 16.11 5.26
N ALA A 137 22.32 15.42 6.39
CA ALA A 137 21.36 14.34 6.66
C ALA A 137 19.90 14.83 6.61
N GLY A 138 19.63 16.01 7.18
CA GLY A 138 18.32 16.66 7.12
C GLY A 138 17.89 16.99 5.68
N LEU A 139 18.81 17.49 4.85
CA LEU A 139 18.55 17.77 3.43
C LEU A 139 18.28 16.48 2.63
N ILE A 140 19.02 15.40 2.90
CA ILE A 140 18.78 14.09 2.28
C ILE A 140 17.41 13.53 2.70
N ALA A 141 17.08 13.60 3.98
CA ALA A 141 15.78 13.15 4.47
C ALA A 141 14.63 13.98 3.88
N ALA A 142 14.79 15.30 3.79
CA ALA A 142 13.80 16.19 3.18
C ALA A 142 13.60 15.90 1.69
N THR A 143 14.69 15.68 0.94
CA THR A 143 14.60 15.31 -0.47
C THR A 143 13.97 13.93 -0.66
N ALA A 144 14.33 12.94 0.17
CA ALA A 144 13.71 11.62 0.15
C ALA A 144 12.19 11.69 0.42
N ILE A 145 11.76 12.44 1.44
CA ILE A 145 10.34 12.66 1.76
C ILE A 145 9.64 13.37 0.60
N ALA A 146 10.24 14.40 0.02
CA ALA A 146 9.66 15.13 -1.11
C ALA A 146 9.52 14.23 -2.36
N VAL A 147 10.49 13.35 -2.63
CA VAL A 147 10.40 12.39 -3.74
C VAL A 147 9.33 11.34 -3.45
N ALA A 148 9.29 10.80 -2.23
CA ALA A 148 8.30 9.81 -1.83
C ALA A 148 6.87 10.36 -1.86
N SER A 149 6.66 11.59 -1.39
CA SER A 149 5.34 12.24 -1.40
C SER A 149 4.88 12.58 -2.82
N ASN A 150 5.78 13.07 -3.68
CA ASN A 150 5.49 13.28 -5.09
C ASN A 150 5.16 11.97 -5.82
N GLY A 151 5.79 10.86 -5.45
CA GLY A 151 5.46 9.54 -5.99
C GLY A 151 4.06 9.07 -5.55
N ALA A 152 3.66 9.36 -4.31
CA ALA A 152 2.36 8.98 -3.77
C ALA A 152 1.19 9.80 -4.33
N THR A 153 1.44 11.05 -4.76
CA THR A 153 0.40 11.93 -5.31
C THR A 153 0.29 11.86 -6.84
N ARG A 154 1.26 11.26 -7.53
CA ARG A 154 1.17 11.01 -8.97
C ARG A 154 0.31 9.75 -9.20
N PRO A 155 -0.74 9.83 -10.04
CA PRO A 155 -1.47 8.64 -10.47
C PRO A 155 -0.48 7.63 -11.07
N LEU A 156 -0.39 6.45 -10.47
CA LEU A 156 0.49 5.39 -10.95
C LEU A 156 -0.13 4.71 -12.17
N GLY A 157 0.47 4.94 -13.34
CA GLY A 157 0.17 4.26 -14.59
C GLY A 157 -0.37 5.19 -15.69
N PRO A 158 -0.39 4.75 -16.97
CA PRO A 158 -1.32 5.33 -17.93
C PRO A 158 -2.70 5.28 -17.29
N GLY A 159 -3.46 6.37 -17.36
CA GLY A 159 -4.82 6.37 -16.85
C GLY A 159 -5.64 5.21 -17.44
N PHE A 160 -6.78 4.91 -16.83
CA PHE A 160 -7.60 3.81 -17.33
C PHE A 160 -9.08 4.14 -17.25
N THR A 161 -9.86 3.66 -18.20
CA THR A 161 -11.32 3.73 -18.11
C THR A 161 -11.86 2.42 -17.55
N GLN A 162 -12.77 2.46 -16.58
CA GLN A 162 -13.53 1.27 -16.21
C GLN A 162 -14.77 1.15 -17.08
N LEU A 163 -15.12 -0.08 -17.45
CA LEU A 163 -16.37 -0.45 -18.10
C LEU A 163 -16.98 -1.56 -17.24
N TRP A 164 -18.25 -1.44 -16.88
CA TRP A 164 -18.97 -2.50 -16.19
C TRP A 164 -20.39 -2.62 -16.71
N MET A 165 -20.92 -3.83 -16.57
CA MET A 165 -22.31 -4.13 -16.81
C MET A 165 -22.77 -5.01 -15.65
N VAL A 166 -23.90 -4.66 -15.04
CA VAL A 166 -24.50 -5.42 -13.93
C VAL A 166 -26.00 -5.60 -14.14
N PRO A 167 -26.62 -6.69 -13.67
CA PRO A 167 -28.07 -6.85 -13.67
C PRO A 167 -28.74 -5.71 -12.89
N ALA A 168 -29.86 -5.19 -13.42
CA ALA A 168 -30.65 -4.14 -12.82
C ALA A 168 -32.07 -4.65 -12.51
N ASP A 169 -32.16 -5.68 -11.67
CA ASP A 169 -33.42 -6.41 -11.39
C ASP A 169 -34.58 -5.49 -10.95
N ALA A 170 -34.25 -4.39 -10.26
CA ALA A 170 -35.23 -3.39 -9.82
C ALA A 170 -35.89 -2.63 -10.99
N ALA A 171 -35.27 -2.58 -12.16
CA ALA A 171 -35.77 -1.89 -13.36
C ALA A 171 -36.48 -2.84 -14.35
N GLY A 172 -36.38 -4.16 -14.16
CA GLY A 172 -37.07 -5.16 -14.96
C GLY A 172 -36.32 -6.50 -15.04
N PRO A 173 -37.01 -7.59 -15.44
CA PRO A 173 -36.46 -8.94 -15.41
C PRO A 173 -35.26 -9.17 -16.34
N ASP A 174 -35.06 -8.30 -17.34
CA ASP A 174 -33.96 -8.36 -18.30
C ASP A 174 -33.29 -6.98 -18.46
N ALA A 175 -33.28 -6.16 -17.41
CA ALA A 175 -32.60 -4.87 -17.42
C ALA A 175 -31.15 -5.00 -16.96
N VAL A 176 -30.25 -4.27 -17.61
CA VAL A 176 -28.84 -4.16 -17.19
C VAL A 176 -28.46 -2.70 -16.99
N GLN A 177 -27.66 -2.43 -15.95
CA GLN A 177 -27.00 -1.15 -15.76
C GLN A 177 -25.60 -1.23 -16.37
N LEU A 178 -25.37 -0.37 -17.36
CA LEU A 178 -24.11 -0.22 -18.06
C LEU A 178 -23.46 1.08 -17.57
N GLY A 179 -22.17 1.03 -17.26
CA GLY A 179 -21.46 2.20 -16.77
C GLY A 179 -20.02 2.31 -17.25
N ILE A 180 -19.56 3.56 -17.36
CA ILE A 180 -18.19 3.95 -17.66
C ILE A 180 -17.70 4.87 -16.54
N TYR A 181 -16.46 4.69 -16.11
CA TYR A 181 -15.79 5.61 -15.20
C TYR A 181 -14.42 5.99 -15.78
N ASN A 182 -14.25 7.27 -16.11
CA ASN A 182 -13.02 7.76 -16.68
C ASN A 182 -11.99 8.04 -15.58
N LEU A 183 -10.99 7.17 -15.41
CA LEU A 183 -9.80 7.44 -14.59
C LEU A 183 -8.59 7.75 -15.48
N GLU A 184 -8.82 8.11 -16.74
CA GLU A 184 -7.82 8.77 -17.58
C GLU A 184 -7.56 10.18 -17.04
N SER A 185 -6.31 10.65 -17.06
CA SER A 185 -5.97 11.98 -16.54
C SER A 185 -6.38 13.13 -17.46
N VAL A 186 -7.07 12.81 -18.55
CA VAL A 186 -7.56 13.75 -19.57
C VAL A 186 -9.03 13.44 -19.87
N GLU A 187 -9.73 14.44 -20.40
CA GLU A 187 -11.05 14.21 -20.97
C GLU A 187 -10.94 13.25 -22.15
N MET A 188 -11.83 12.27 -22.19
CA MET A 188 -11.85 11.22 -23.18
C MET A 188 -13.25 11.07 -23.75
N THR A 189 -13.33 10.83 -25.05
CA THR A 189 -14.59 10.56 -25.72
C THR A 189 -14.66 9.08 -26.10
N TYR A 190 -15.75 8.45 -25.70
CA TYR A 190 -15.97 7.02 -25.85
C TYR A 190 -17.15 6.72 -26.76
N GLN A 191 -17.07 5.55 -27.40
CA GLN A 191 -18.18 4.89 -28.04
C GLN A 191 -18.44 3.56 -27.34
N ILE A 192 -19.71 3.23 -27.09
CA ILE A 192 -20.12 1.89 -26.65
C ILE A 192 -21.02 1.24 -27.67
N ASP A 193 -20.69 0.01 -28.03
CA ASP A 193 -21.55 -0.89 -28.78
C ASP A 193 -22.09 -1.97 -27.83
N LEU A 194 -23.42 -1.99 -27.64
CA LEU A 194 -24.10 -3.08 -26.92
C LEU A 194 -24.62 -4.09 -27.93
N LYS A 195 -24.15 -5.32 -27.86
CA LYS A 195 -24.49 -6.42 -28.75
C LYS A 195 -25.13 -7.57 -27.97
N GLN A 196 -26.18 -8.17 -28.53
CA GLN A 196 -26.77 -9.42 -28.04
C GLN A 196 -26.62 -10.45 -29.14
N ASP A 197 -25.98 -11.59 -28.83
CA ASP A 197 -25.74 -12.69 -29.75
C ASP A 197 -25.09 -12.23 -31.09
N GLY A 198 -24.19 -11.25 -30.99
CA GLY A 198 -23.48 -10.66 -32.13
C GLY A 198 -24.23 -9.57 -32.90
N GLN A 199 -25.52 -9.33 -32.63
CA GLN A 199 -26.27 -8.23 -33.23
C GLN A 199 -26.23 -6.98 -32.35
N THR A 200 -25.93 -5.82 -32.93
CA THR A 200 -25.94 -4.53 -32.21
C THR A 200 -27.37 -4.18 -31.79
N LEU A 201 -27.62 -4.19 -30.48
CA LEU A 201 -28.86 -3.75 -29.87
C LEU A 201 -28.96 -2.23 -29.81
N ARG A 202 -27.87 -1.60 -29.34
CA ARG A 202 -27.80 -0.15 -29.14
C ARG A 202 -26.35 0.30 -29.22
N GLN A 203 -26.18 1.54 -29.64
CA GLN A 203 -24.87 2.15 -29.78
C GLN A 203 -24.93 3.60 -29.27
N TRP A 204 -23.88 4.01 -28.57
CA TRP A 204 -23.68 5.39 -28.13
C TRP A 204 -22.33 5.86 -28.65
N THR A 205 -22.32 6.90 -29.48
CA THR A 205 -21.16 7.24 -30.32
C THR A 205 -20.38 8.47 -29.88
N SER A 206 -20.76 9.14 -28.79
CA SER A 206 -20.08 10.37 -28.35
C SER A 206 -20.29 10.65 -26.86
N ILE A 207 -19.76 9.77 -26.01
CA ILE A 207 -19.79 9.95 -24.55
C ILE A 207 -18.50 10.65 -24.14
N SER A 208 -18.55 11.97 -23.94
CA SER A 208 -17.40 12.73 -23.40
C SER A 208 -17.40 12.68 -21.88
N LEU A 209 -16.27 12.30 -21.29
CA LEU A 209 -16.11 12.22 -19.83
C LEU A 209 -14.81 12.90 -19.42
N ALA A 210 -14.91 13.88 -18.52
CA ALA A 210 -13.74 14.44 -17.85
C ALA A 210 -13.04 13.40 -16.96
N SER A 211 -11.79 13.66 -16.56
CA SER A 211 -11.09 12.84 -15.58
C SER A 211 -11.88 12.78 -14.27
N GLY A 212 -12.25 11.59 -13.83
CA GLY A 212 -13.07 11.36 -12.64
C GLY A 212 -14.59 11.39 -12.88
N GLU A 213 -15.05 11.53 -14.12
CA GLU A 213 -16.47 11.55 -14.47
C GLU A 213 -16.99 10.15 -14.80
N ARG A 214 -18.29 9.94 -14.51
CA ARG A 214 -18.97 8.66 -14.69
C ARG A 214 -20.19 8.85 -15.56
N TRP A 215 -20.46 7.87 -16.41
CA TRP A 215 -21.69 7.78 -17.18
C TRP A 215 -22.34 6.44 -16.93
N GLU A 216 -23.63 6.44 -16.62
CA GLU A 216 -24.39 5.24 -16.29
C GLU A 216 -25.76 5.30 -16.94
N ILE A 217 -26.22 4.15 -17.45
CA ILE A 217 -27.55 4.02 -18.02
C ILE A 217 -28.12 2.63 -17.73
N VAL A 218 -29.43 2.57 -17.50
CA VAL A 218 -30.16 1.31 -17.44
C VAL A 218 -30.75 1.03 -18.82
N VAL A 219 -30.52 -0.18 -19.33
CA VAL A 219 -30.96 -0.62 -20.65
C VAL A 219 -31.82 -1.86 -20.48
N ALA A 220 -33.06 -1.79 -20.97
CA ALA A 220 -33.92 -2.96 -21.09
C ALA A 220 -33.46 -3.81 -22.29
N VAL A 221 -33.18 -5.10 -22.07
CA VAL A 221 -32.84 -6.03 -23.13
C VAL A 221 -34.14 -6.49 -23.82
N PRO A 222 -34.34 -6.23 -25.12
CA PRO A 222 -35.64 -6.45 -25.78
C PRO A 222 -36.03 -7.92 -25.93
N ARG A 223 -35.05 -8.83 -25.96
CA ARG A 223 -35.27 -10.27 -26.06
C ARG A 223 -34.83 -10.91 -24.75
N PRO A 224 -35.67 -11.74 -24.13
CA PRO A 224 -35.28 -12.49 -22.94
C PRO A 224 -33.95 -13.19 -23.19
N MET A 225 -32.97 -13.00 -22.31
CA MET A 225 -31.73 -13.76 -22.37
C MET A 225 -32.10 -15.23 -22.14
N THR A 226 -32.03 -16.04 -23.20
CA THR A 226 -32.09 -17.50 -23.12
C THR A 226 -30.87 -18.03 -22.38
N ASP A 227 -30.87 -19.31 -21.98
CA ASP A 227 -29.82 -19.91 -21.15
C ASP A 227 -28.39 -19.82 -21.76
N ASP A 228 -28.28 -19.58 -23.07
CA ASP A 228 -27.02 -19.37 -23.80
C ASP A 228 -26.83 -17.92 -24.34
N GLY A 229 -27.76 -17.02 -24.05
CA GLY A 229 -27.77 -15.66 -24.58
C GLY A 229 -26.61 -14.82 -24.02
N ARG A 230 -25.80 -14.24 -24.91
CA ARG A 230 -24.63 -13.44 -24.54
C ARG A 230 -24.89 -11.96 -24.78
N LEU A 231 -24.85 -11.17 -23.71
CA LEU A 231 -24.89 -9.71 -23.80
C LEU A 231 -23.47 -9.14 -23.64
N VAL A 232 -23.00 -8.40 -24.64
CA VAL A 232 -21.64 -7.84 -24.70
C VAL A 232 -21.73 -6.33 -24.84
N ALA A 233 -21.04 -5.60 -23.97
CA ALA A 233 -20.73 -4.19 -24.23
C ALA A 233 -19.26 -4.04 -24.57
N SER A 234 -18.99 -3.45 -25.73
CA SER A 234 -17.66 -3.12 -26.23
C SER A 234 -17.45 -1.61 -26.13
N LEU A 235 -16.41 -1.19 -25.44
CA LEU A 235 -15.99 0.20 -25.29
C LEU A 235 -14.84 0.49 -26.25
N LEU A 236 -15.04 1.47 -27.11
CA LEU A 236 -14.03 2.00 -28.03
C LEU A 236 -13.69 3.43 -27.62
N ARG A 237 -12.44 3.82 -27.79
CA ARG A 237 -12.04 5.23 -27.66
C ARG A 237 -12.08 5.88 -29.04
N LEU A 238 -12.62 7.10 -29.13
CA LEU A 238 -12.74 7.80 -30.41
C LEU A 238 -11.39 8.28 -30.98
N ASP A 239 -10.35 8.39 -30.17
CA ASP A 239 -8.99 8.66 -30.64
C ASP A 239 -8.32 7.42 -31.27
N GLN A 240 -8.82 6.22 -30.97
CA GLN A 240 -8.35 4.93 -31.52
C GLN A 240 -9.55 4.00 -31.83
N PRO A 241 -10.43 4.37 -32.78
CA PRO A 241 -11.71 3.68 -32.99
C PRO A 241 -11.57 2.29 -33.61
N GLU A 242 -10.40 1.97 -34.18
CA GLU A 242 -10.12 0.68 -34.81
C GLU A 242 -9.80 -0.42 -33.79
N THR A 243 -9.54 -0.05 -32.52
CA THR A 243 -9.15 -1.00 -31.47
C THR A 243 -10.17 -0.98 -30.34
N GLU A 244 -10.71 -2.16 -30.02
CA GLU A 244 -11.56 -2.32 -28.84
C GLU A 244 -10.73 -2.06 -27.57
N TYR A 245 -11.11 -1.05 -26.80
CA TYR A 245 -10.38 -0.68 -25.60
C TYR A 245 -10.70 -1.63 -24.45
N ARG A 246 -12.01 -1.89 -24.21
CA ARG A 246 -12.48 -2.82 -23.18
C ARG A 246 -13.78 -3.51 -23.58
N GLN A 247 -14.04 -4.68 -23.02
CA GLN A 247 -15.30 -5.37 -23.17
C GLN A 247 -15.78 -5.96 -21.85
N VAL A 248 -17.09 -6.01 -21.67
CA VAL A 248 -17.74 -6.73 -20.58
C VAL A 248 -18.84 -7.61 -21.13
N VAL A 249 -19.01 -8.77 -20.51
CA VAL A 249 -19.97 -9.79 -20.92
C VAL A 249 -20.79 -10.20 -19.71
N ILE A 250 -22.10 -10.22 -19.86
CA ILE A 250 -23.00 -10.89 -18.93
C ILE A 250 -23.54 -12.16 -19.59
N TRP A 251 -23.44 -13.24 -18.84
CA TRP A 251 -24.13 -14.51 -19.09
C TRP A 251 -25.29 -14.58 -18.10
N ARG A 252 -26.48 -14.98 -18.55
CA ARG A 252 -27.54 -15.31 -17.60
C ARG A 252 -27.28 -16.71 -17.06
N SER A 253 -26.58 -16.80 -15.93
CA SER A 253 -26.48 -18.06 -15.19
C SER A 253 -27.76 -18.24 -14.38
N ASN A 254 -28.44 -19.37 -14.60
CA ASN A 254 -29.60 -19.77 -13.82
C ASN A 254 -29.16 -20.07 -12.37
N LYS A 255 -29.09 -19.05 -11.52
CA LYS A 255 -28.98 -19.19 -10.06
C LYS A 255 -30.26 -18.69 -9.41
N SER A 256 -31.32 -19.45 -9.64
CA SER A 256 -32.52 -19.45 -8.81
C SER A 256 -33.11 -20.86 -8.78
N ALA A 257 -32.43 -21.75 -8.04
CA ALA A 257 -33.02 -22.92 -7.39
C ALA A 257 -31.95 -23.56 -6.49
N GLU A 258 -31.85 -23.09 -5.24
CA GLU A 258 -31.69 -23.91 -4.01
C GLU A 258 -31.81 -23.02 -2.77
#